data_AF-A0A1H9BJ08-F1
#
_entry.id   AF-A0A1H9BJ08-F1
#
_cell.length_a   1.000
_cell.length_b   1.000
_cell.length_c   1.000
_cell.angle_alpha   90.00
_cell.angle_beta   90.00
_cell.angle_gamma   90.00
#
_symmetry.space_group_name_H-M   'P 1'
#
loop_
_entity.id
_entity.type
_entity.pdbx_description
1 polymer ?
#
loop_
_entity_poly.entity_id
_entity_poly.type
_entity_poly.pdbx_seq_one_letter_code
_entity_poly.pdbx_strand_id
1 'polypeptide(L)' 'SIVETAKANGVDVYYYLKYLLMKCPTSLTSDEDLEKLCPWNPECKEALDELHRQHQNAIFDAL' A
#
# COMPACT_ATOMS: atom_id res chain seq x y z
N SER A 1 -6.99 -1.13 -14.42
CA SER A 1 -5.55 -1.35 -14.11
C SER A 1 -5.29 -1.12 -12.63
N ILE A 2 -4.16 -1.60 -12.09
CA ILE A 2 -3.82 -1.44 -10.66
C ILE A 2 -3.78 0.03 -10.20
N VAL A 3 -3.31 0.92 -11.09
CA VAL A 3 -3.27 2.38 -10.86
C VAL A 3 -4.68 2.96 -10.82
N GLU A 4 -5.56 2.57 -11.74
CA GLU A 4 -6.94 3.04 -11.75
C GLU A 4 -7.72 2.54 -10.53
N THR A 5 -7.51 1.28 -10.12
CA THR A 5 -8.13 0.72 -8.91
C THR A 5 -7.69 1.47 -7.67
N ALA A 6 -6.39 1.80 -7.55
CA ALA A 6 -5.87 2.62 -6.46
C ALA A 6 -6.56 4.01 -6.41
N LYS A 7 -6.59 4.70 -7.56
CA LYS A 7 -7.26 6.02 -7.68
C LYS A 7 -8.74 5.96 -7.33
N ALA A 8 -9.47 4.94 -7.81
CA ALA A 8 -10.89 4.76 -7.55
C ALA A 8 -11.20 4.53 -6.06
N ASN A 9 -10.24 4.00 -5.30
CA ASN A 9 -10.36 3.75 -3.86
C ASN A 9 -9.80 4.87 -2.98
N GLY A 10 -9.34 5.98 -3.59
CA GLY A 10 -8.82 7.13 -2.88
C GLY A 10 -7.47 6.90 -2.21
N VAL A 11 -6.71 5.89 -2.63
CA VAL A 11 -5.37 5.62 -2.09
C VAL A 11 -4.29 6.24 -2.97
N ASP A 12 -3.20 6.71 -2.36
CA ASP A 12 -2.06 7.24 -3.10
C ASP A 12 -1.39 6.13 -3.94
N VAL A 13 -1.25 6.39 -5.24
CA VAL A 13 -0.75 5.40 -6.20
C VAL A 13 0.69 5.00 -5.93
N TYR A 14 1.55 5.97 -5.55
CA TYR A 14 2.95 5.69 -5.29
C TYR A 14 3.10 4.79 -4.06
N TYR A 15 2.45 5.14 -2.95
CA TYR A 15 2.51 4.33 -1.74
C TYR A 15 1.86 2.97 -1.94
N TYR A 16 0.78 2.88 -2.71
CA TYR A 16 0.15 1.60 -3.03
C TYR A 16 1.06 0.67 -3.82
N LEU A 17 1.70 1.16 -4.89
CA LEU A 17 2.66 0.38 -5.66
C LEU A 17 3.88 -0.02 -4.82
N LYS A 18 4.39 0.91 -4.01
CA LYS A 18 5.50 0.64 -3.08
C LYS A 18 5.12 -0.47 -2.10
N TYR A 19 3.93 -0.41 -1.52
CA TYR A 19 3.43 -1.42 -0.58
C TYR A 19 3.31 -2.80 -1.24
N LEU A 20 2.74 -2.89 -2.44
CA LEU A 20 2.65 -4.14 -3.17
C LEU A 20 4.02 -4.73 -3.52
N LEU A 21 4.99 -3.89 -3.89
CA LEU A 21 6.37 -4.30 -4.16
C LEU A 21 7.07 -4.79 -2.88
N MET A 22 6.79 -4.18 -1.72
CA MET A 22 7.31 -4.65 -0.43
C MET A 22 6.71 -6.00 -0.02
N LYS A 23 5.42 -6.22 -0.29
CA LYS A 23 4.72 -7.46 0.05
C LYS A 23 4.98 -8.59 -0.94
N CYS A 24 5.26 -8.26 -2.19
CA CYS A 24 5.60 -9.19 -3.27
C CYS A 24 4.67 -10.43 -3.31
N PRO A 25 3.35 -10.23 -3.49
CA PRO A 25 2.42 -11.36 -3.56
C PRO A 25 2.79 -12.27 -4.74
N THR A 26 2.64 -13.58 -4.53
CA THR A 26 2.97 -14.62 -5.52
C THR A 26 1.74 -15.48 -5.80
N SER A 27 1.88 -16.46 -6.69
CA SER A 27 0.83 -17.47 -6.93
C SER A 27 0.51 -18.33 -5.71
N LEU A 28 1.32 -18.28 -4.65
CA LEU A 28 1.09 -19.00 -3.40
C LEU A 28 0.40 -18.14 -2.33
N THR A 29 0.20 -16.84 -2.59
CA THR A 29 -0.52 -15.98 -1.66
C THR A 29 -1.99 -16.37 -1.65
N SER A 30 -2.54 -16.59 -0.45
CA SER A 30 -3.94 -16.97 -0.29
C SER A 30 -4.88 -15.84 -0.70
N ASP A 31 -6.12 -16.16 -1.06
CA ASP A 31 -7.12 -15.14 -1.41
C ASP A 31 -7.41 -14.19 -0.24
N GLU A 32 -7.39 -14.71 1.00
CA GLU A 32 -7.56 -13.90 2.23
C GLU A 32 -6.41 -12.91 2.42
N ASP A 33 -5.17 -13.34 2.15
CA ASP A 33 -4.01 -12.46 2.25
C ASP A 33 -3.95 -11.46 1.09
N LEU A 34 -4.36 -11.86 -0.12
CA LEU A 34 -4.51 -10.97 -1.26
C LEU A 34 -5.55 -9.88 -1.00
N GLU A 35 -6.66 -10.22 -0.35
CA GLU A 35 -7.72 -9.25 -0.02
C GLU A 35 -7.21 -8.16 0.94
N LYS A 36 -6.30 -8.49 1.85
CA LYS A 36 -5.63 -7.50 2.72
C LYS A 36 -4.66 -6.57 1.97
N LEU A 37 -4.30 -6.91 0.73
CA LEU A 37 -3.50 -6.06 -0.15
C LEU A 37 -4.37 -5.21 -1.10
N CYS A 38 -5.68 -5.43 -1.12
CA CYS A 38 -6.58 -4.66 -1.95
C CYS A 38 -6.78 -3.24 -1.40
N PRO A 39 -6.91 -2.22 -2.26
CA PRO A 39 -6.90 -0.82 -1.83
C PRO A 39 -8.21 -0.39 -1.15
N TRP A 40 -9.28 -1.19 -1.23
CA TRP A 40 -10.50 -0.99 -0.44
C TRP A 40 -10.40 -1.55 0.98
N ASN A 41 -9.45 -2.45 1.24
CA ASN A 41 -9.32 -3.11 2.53
C ASN A 41 -8.81 -2.13 3.61
N PRO A 42 -9.43 -2.08 4.80
CA PRO A 42 -9.00 -1.20 5.89
C PRO A 42 -7.54 -1.42 6.32
N GLU A 43 -7.09 -2.67 6.40
CA GLU A 43 -5.71 -3.01 6.79
C GLU A 43 -4.71 -2.48 5.75
N CYS A 44 -5.06 -2.55 4.46
CA CYS A 44 -4.25 -1.97 3.40
C CYS A 44 -4.13 -0.45 3.59
N LYS A 45 -5.25 0.24 3.81
CA LYS A 45 -5.27 1.70 3.99
C LYS A 45 -4.44 2.14 5.19
N GLU A 46 -4.58 1.46 6.32
CA GLU A 46 -3.79 1.74 7.52
C GLU A 46 -2.28 1.53 7.28
N ALA A 47 -1.90 0.48 6.55
CA ALA A 47 -0.51 0.24 6.18
C ALA A 47 0.07 1.34 5.27
N LEU A 48 -0.75 1.89 4.35
CA LEU A 48 -0.34 3.01 3.49
C LEU A 48 -0.15 4.30 4.28
N ASP A 49 -1.06 4.60 5.21
CA ASP A 49 -0.95 5.77 6.08
C ASP A 49 0.30 5.69 6.95
N GLU A 50 0.60 4.51 7.49
CA GLU A 50 1.83 4.30 8.26
C GLU A 50 3.08 4.46 7.40
N LEU A 51 3.10 3.90 6.19
CA LEU A 51 4.22 4.05 5.27
C LEU A 51 4.45 5.51 4.87
N HIS A 52 3.37 6.28 4.73
CA HIS A 52 3.43 7.71 4.48
C HIS A 52 4.04 8.46 5.67
N ARG A 53 3.58 8.19 6.90
CA ARG A 53 4.15 8.81 8.12
C ARG A 53 5.64 8.51 8.27
N GLN A 54 6.03 7.25 8.07
CA GLN A 54 7.45 6.85 8.14
C GLN A 54 8.31 7.60 7.12
N HIS A 55 7.80 7.79 5.90
CA HIS A 55 8.50 8.53 4.87
C HIS A 55 8.68 10.01 5.24
N GLN A 56 7.67 10.66 5.80
CA GLN A 56 7.77 12.05 6.26
C GLN A 56 8.77 12.20 7.42
N ASN A 57 8.72 11.29 8.38
CA ASN A 57 9.66 11.30 9.51
C ASN A 57 11.09 11.11 9.03
N ALA A 58 11.34 10.16 8.13
CA ALA A 58 12.67 9.92 7.57
C ALA A 58 13.22 11.12 6.79
N ILE A 59 12.36 11.90 6.12
CA ILE A 59 12.77 13.15 5.47
C ILE A 59 13.16 14.18 6.52
N PHE A 60 12.35 14.36 7.56
CA PHE A 60 12.61 15.32 8.63
C PHE A 60 13.90 15.01 9.38
N ASP A 61 14.14 13.74 9.73
CA ASP A 61 15.35 13.30 10.44
C ASP A 61 16.64 13.45 9.60
N ALA A 62 16.51 13.55 8.27
CA ALA A 62 17.64 13.71 7.35
C ALA A 62 18.01 15.18 7.06
N LEU A 63 17.26 16.15 7.59
CA LEU A 63 17.50 17.60 7.47
C LEU A 63 18.29 18.14 8.67
#